data_AF-K1RYU2-F1
#
_entry.id   AF-K1RYU2-F1
#
_cell.length_a   1.000
_cell.length_b   1.000
_cell.length_c   1.000
_cell.angle_alpha   90.00
_cell.angle_beta   90.00
_cell.angle_gamma   90.00
#
_symmetry.space_group_name_H-M   'P 1'
#
loop_
_entity.id
_entity.type
_entity.pdbx_description
1 polymer ?
#
loop_
_entity_poly.entity_id
_entity_poly.type
_entity_poly.pdbx_seq_one_letter_code
_entity_poly.pdbx_strand_id
1 'polypeptide(L)'
;MIFDQLWGDQREAVLKACQMIESCILSTTLQTDSEKAEKQKKIEKLEQRLLNLGQMRADGELTREQFQKLYAQTTTELDALKTQQNSVPNSAEEEVSFDLNKIKKGLSQMVDITAPRISEELIDEFVEAVTPVENHHYRWKMTFGEMKSGQERYNLMEPENSPVLSFTVDFETARQYRMSNGLPAQFRQRGWTDLNVEVYL
;
A
#
# COMPACT_ATOMS: atom_id res chain seq x y z
N MET A 1 -3.08 -14.70 20.66
CA MET A 1 -3.92 -15.54 19.76
C MET A 1 -3.26 -15.62 18.39
N ILE A 2 -3.72 -16.49 17.48
CA ILE A 2 -3.04 -16.86 16.20
C ILE A 2 -2.39 -15.66 15.47
N PHE A 3 -3.11 -14.54 15.34
CA PHE A 3 -2.59 -13.32 14.72
C PHE A 3 -1.38 -12.71 15.43
N ASP A 4 -1.31 -12.72 16.76
CA ASP A 4 -0.14 -12.24 17.51
C ASP A 4 1.13 -13.03 17.15
N GLN A 5 0.97 -14.34 16.96
CA GLN A 5 2.11 -15.23 16.71
C GLN A 5 2.53 -15.23 15.23
N LEU A 6 1.59 -15.04 14.31
CA LEU A 6 1.89 -14.97 12.87
C LEU A 6 2.37 -13.59 12.43
N TRP A 7 1.81 -12.51 12.99
CA TRP A 7 2.07 -11.15 12.51
C TRP A 7 3.30 -10.51 13.16
N GLY A 8 3.70 -10.97 14.35
CA GLY A 8 4.85 -10.42 15.08
C GLY A 8 4.62 -8.98 15.56
N ASP A 9 5.62 -8.11 15.43
CA ASP A 9 5.50 -6.71 15.86
C ASP A 9 4.75 -5.87 14.81
N GLN A 10 3.46 -5.69 15.06
CA GLN A 10 2.58 -4.86 14.22
C GLN A 10 3.03 -3.41 14.11
N ARG A 11 3.62 -2.85 15.17
CA ARG A 11 4.10 -1.45 15.15
C ARG A 11 5.28 -1.34 14.20
N GLU A 12 6.18 -2.32 14.21
CA GLU A 12 7.29 -2.38 13.28
C GLU A 12 6.80 -2.53 11.83
N ALA A 13 5.80 -3.38 11.59
CA ALA A 13 5.19 -3.55 10.27
C ALA A 13 4.57 -2.24 9.74
N VAL A 14 3.78 -1.54 10.57
CA VAL A 14 3.19 -0.24 10.22
C VAL A 14 4.28 0.81 9.94
N LEU A 15 5.34 0.84 10.75
CA LEU A 15 6.47 1.77 10.53
C LEU A 15 7.16 1.50 9.19
N LYS A 16 7.44 0.24 8.86
CA LYS A 16 8.02 -0.16 7.57
C LYS A 16 7.12 0.24 6.40
N ALA A 17 5.81 0.00 6.51
CA ALA A 17 4.85 0.42 5.48
C ALA A 17 4.86 1.95 5.29
N CYS A 18 4.88 2.73 6.38
CA CYS A 18 4.97 4.19 6.31
C CYS A 18 6.27 4.64 5.64
N GLN A 19 7.41 4.04 5.97
CA GLN A 19 8.71 4.34 5.33
C GLN A 19 8.72 4.03 3.83
N MET A 20 8.09 2.94 3.42
CA MET A 20 7.95 2.59 1.99
C MET A 20 7.13 3.63 1.25
N ILE A 21 5.99 4.04 1.82
CA ILE A 21 5.15 5.10 1.25
C ILE A 21 5.93 6.42 1.14
N GLU A 22 6.62 6.82 2.21
CA GLU A 22 7.44 8.03 2.22
C GLU A 22 8.53 7.98 1.14
N SER A 23 9.23 6.85 1.00
CA SER A 23 10.25 6.67 -0.05
C SER A 23 9.68 6.78 -1.47
N CYS A 24 8.48 6.27 -1.69
CA CYS A 24 7.77 6.33 -2.96
C CYS A 24 7.42 7.79 -3.30
N ILE A 25 6.86 8.52 -2.34
CA ILE A 25 6.52 9.95 -2.50
C ILE A 25 7.77 10.77 -2.81
N LEU A 26 8.85 10.57 -2.04
CA LEU A 26 10.12 11.28 -2.27
C LEU A 26 10.68 10.99 -3.67
N SER A 27 10.70 9.71 -4.07
CA SER A 27 11.19 9.33 -5.40
C SER A 27 10.38 9.94 -6.54
N THR A 28 9.04 9.97 -6.39
CA THR A 28 8.12 10.59 -7.36
C THR A 28 8.35 12.08 -7.45
N THR A 29 8.52 12.75 -6.30
CA THR A 29 8.78 14.19 -6.24
C THR A 29 10.08 14.53 -6.97
N LEU A 30 11.17 13.81 -6.67
CA LEU A 30 12.47 14.00 -7.34
C LEU A 30 12.39 13.78 -8.85
N GLN A 31 11.65 12.78 -9.32
CA GLN A 31 11.41 12.56 -10.74
C GLN A 31 10.66 13.74 -11.37
N THR A 32 9.57 14.20 -10.75
CA THR A 32 8.79 15.32 -11.26
C THR A 32 9.60 16.62 -11.32
N ASP A 33 10.45 16.88 -10.33
CA ASP A 33 11.32 18.06 -10.32
C ASP A 33 12.40 18.00 -11.40
N SER A 34 12.98 16.81 -11.63
CA SER A 34 13.92 16.59 -12.72
C SER A 34 13.28 16.83 -14.09
N GLU A 35 12.07 16.29 -14.32
CA GLU A 35 11.32 16.50 -15.56
C GLU A 35 10.94 17.97 -15.77
N LYS A 36 10.52 18.68 -14.72
CA LYS A 36 10.25 20.11 -14.75
C LYS A 36 11.51 20.90 -15.12
N ALA A 37 12.65 20.58 -14.51
CA ALA A 37 13.93 21.24 -14.81
C ALA A 37 14.39 21.03 -16.25
N GLU A 38 14.21 19.83 -16.81
CA GLU A 38 14.53 19.54 -18.22
C GLU A 38 13.63 20.32 -19.19
N LYS A 39 12.32 20.36 -18.91
CA LYS A 39 11.36 21.15 -19.71
C LYS A 39 11.71 22.64 -19.66
N GLN A 40 12.05 23.16 -18.48
CA GLN A 40 12.46 24.55 -18.31
C GLN A 40 13.71 24.89 -19.13
N LYS A 41 14.74 24.02 -19.11
CA LYS A 41 15.94 24.19 -19.94
C LYS A 41 15.64 24.19 -21.43
N LYS A 42 14.66 23.42 -21.90
CA LYS A 42 14.24 23.42 -23.31
C LYS A 42 13.57 24.74 -23.69
N ILE A 43 12.73 25.29 -22.82
CA ILE A 43 12.07 26.59 -23.03
C ILE A 43 13.12 27.69 -23.14
N GLU A 44 14.07 27.76 -22.20
CA GLU A 44 15.15 28.75 -22.22
C GLU A 44 15.97 28.70 -23.52
N LYS A 45 16.27 27.49 -24.03
CA LYS A 45 16.97 27.31 -25.30
C LYS A 45 16.16 27.82 -26.50
N LEU A 46 14.85 27.60 -26.53
CA LEU A 46 13.98 28.10 -27.60
C LEU A 46 13.84 29.63 -27.54
N GLU A 47 13.74 30.20 -26.35
CA GLU A 47 13.72 31.66 -26.14
C GLU A 47 15.04 32.31 -26.60
N GLN A 48 16.18 31.72 -26.24
CA GLN A 48 17.49 32.12 -26.74
C GLN A 48 17.58 32.03 -28.27
N ARG A 49 17.05 30.96 -28.88
CA ARG A 49 17.03 30.80 -30.34
C ARG A 49 16.21 31.89 -31.02
N LEU A 50 15.06 32.27 -30.47
CA LEU A 50 14.25 33.38 -30.99
C LEU A 50 15.01 34.71 -30.95
N LEU A 51 15.74 34.98 -29.86
CA LEU A 51 16.59 36.16 -29.74
C LEU A 51 17.68 36.18 -30.83
N ASN A 52 18.38 35.06 -31.02
CA ASN A 52 19.44 34.93 -32.01
C ASN A 52 18.92 35.07 -33.45
N LEU A 53 17.72 34.53 -33.74
CA LEU A 53 17.06 34.73 -35.03
C LEU A 53 16.79 36.21 -35.30
N GLY A 54 16.41 36.98 -34.28
CA GLY A 54 16.23 38.43 -34.37
C GLY A 54 17.54 39.17 -34.70
N GLN A 55 18.64 38.79 -34.06
CA GLN A 55 19.98 39.34 -34.33
C GLN A 55 20.44 39.05 -35.76
N MET A 56 20.42 37.78 -36.18
CA MET A 56 20.80 37.37 -37.54
C MET A 56 19.95 38.07 -38.63
N ARG A 57 18.69 38.41 -38.33
CA ARG A 57 17.84 39.19 -39.25
C ARG A 57 18.27 40.66 -39.31
N ALA A 58 18.66 41.25 -38.19
CA ALA A 58 19.16 42.63 -38.13
C ALA A 58 20.51 42.77 -38.86
N ASP A 59 21.38 41.76 -38.74
CA ASP A 59 22.69 41.71 -39.39
C ASP A 59 22.62 41.37 -40.89
N GLY A 60 21.42 41.05 -41.40
CA GLY A 60 21.18 40.78 -42.82
C GLY A 60 21.55 39.36 -43.27
N GLU A 61 21.98 38.49 -42.36
CA GLU A 61 22.34 37.09 -42.64
C GLU A 61 21.13 36.23 -43.04
N LEU A 62 19.93 36.61 -42.58
CA LEU A 62 18.67 35.95 -42.90
C LEU A 62 17.79 36.80 -43.82
N THR A 63 17.23 36.15 -44.85
CA THR A 63 16.14 36.76 -45.64
C THR A 63 14.85 36.84 -44.81
N ARG A 64 13.92 37.71 -45.22
CA ARG A 64 12.62 37.86 -44.56
C ARG A 64 11.85 36.53 -44.48
N GLU A 65 11.87 35.76 -45.55
CA GLU A 65 11.15 34.48 -45.67
C GLU A 65 11.77 33.41 -44.77
N GLN A 66 13.10 33.33 -44.73
CA GLN A 66 13.82 32.39 -43.86
C GLN A 66 13.57 32.71 -42.37
N PHE A 67 13.61 33.99 -42.00
CA PHE A 67 13.29 34.43 -40.65
C PHE A 67 11.85 34.07 -40.27
N GLN A 68 10.86 34.41 -41.10
CA GLN A 68 9.45 34.10 -40.80
C GLN A 68 9.21 32.60 -40.60
N LYS A 69 9.82 31.75 -41.45
CA LYS A 69 9.69 30.29 -41.33
C LYS A 69 10.30 29.77 -40.02
N LEU A 70 11.55 30.16 -39.72
CA LEU A 70 12.25 29.70 -38.52
C LEU A 70 11.63 30.24 -37.23
N TYR A 71 11.17 31.50 -37.27
CA TYR A 71 10.47 32.13 -36.17
C TYR A 71 9.16 31.38 -35.87
N ALA A 72 8.31 31.18 -36.88
CA ALA A 72 7.05 30.46 -36.72
C ALA A 72 7.24 29.02 -36.19
N GLN A 73 8.26 28.31 -36.68
CA GLN A 73 8.59 26.97 -36.18
C GLN A 73 9.00 27.00 -34.71
N THR A 74 9.91 27.90 -34.35
CA THR A 74 10.44 28.01 -32.98
C THR A 74 9.37 28.48 -32.00
N THR A 75 8.49 29.42 -32.40
CA THR A 75 7.36 29.85 -31.57
C THR A 75 6.32 28.76 -31.40
N THR A 76 6.01 27.98 -32.44
CA THR A 76 5.06 26.87 -32.33
C THR A 76 5.56 25.79 -31.37
N GLU A 77 6.85 25.47 -31.41
CA GLU A 77 7.49 24.52 -30.48
C GLU A 77 7.49 25.05 -29.04
N LEU A 78 7.78 26.34 -28.86
CA LEU A 78 7.75 27.02 -27.57
C LEU A 78 6.32 27.05 -26.99
N ASP A 79 5.33 27.41 -27.80
CA ASP A 79 3.92 27.45 -27.39
C ASP A 79 3.41 26.04 -27.06
N ALA A 80 3.82 25.01 -27.81
CA ALA A 80 3.50 23.63 -27.49
C ALA A 80 4.08 23.19 -26.13
N LEU A 81 5.35 23.54 -25.85
CA LEU A 81 5.99 23.23 -24.56
C LEU A 81 5.39 24.01 -23.39
N LYS A 82 5.10 25.31 -23.56
CA LYS A 82 4.43 26.12 -22.54
C LYS A 82 2.99 25.66 -22.30
N THR A 83 2.29 25.25 -23.35
CA THR A 83 0.94 24.69 -23.23
C THR A 83 0.99 23.36 -22.47
N GLN A 84 1.94 22.47 -22.76
CA GLN A 84 2.15 21.24 -21.99
C GLN A 84 2.51 21.51 -20.52
N GLN A 85 3.25 22.58 -20.23
CA GLN A 85 3.59 22.99 -18.86
C GLN A 85 2.37 23.55 -18.10
N ASN A 86 1.48 24.26 -18.80
CA ASN A 86 0.27 24.86 -18.22
C ASN A 86 -0.94 23.89 -18.21
N SER A 87 -0.95 22.87 -19.08
CA SER A 87 -1.99 21.84 -19.15
C SER A 87 -1.73 20.66 -18.22
N VAL A 88 -0.50 20.51 -17.71
CA VAL A 88 -0.33 19.89 -16.39
C VAL A 88 -1.06 20.84 -15.46
N PRO A 89 -2.16 20.42 -14.81
CA PRO A 89 -2.95 21.33 -14.02
C PRO A 89 -2.01 21.98 -13.01
N ASN A 90 -1.82 23.29 -13.17
CA ASN A 90 -1.46 24.18 -12.10
C ASN A 90 -2.71 24.28 -11.21
N SER A 91 -3.14 23.14 -10.65
CA SER A 91 -4.03 23.11 -9.51
C SER A 91 -3.23 23.80 -8.43
N ALA A 92 -3.58 25.05 -8.16
CA ALA A 92 -3.25 25.68 -6.91
C ALA A 92 -3.44 24.66 -5.79
N GLU A 93 -2.32 24.24 -5.19
CA GLU A 93 -2.26 23.88 -3.78
C GLU A 93 -3.34 22.90 -3.31
N GLU A 94 -3.50 21.79 -4.02
CA GLU A 94 -3.55 20.54 -3.29
C GLU A 94 -2.19 19.89 -3.55
N GLU A 95 -1.17 20.35 -2.81
CA GLU A 95 -0.24 19.34 -2.32
C GLU A 95 -1.15 18.29 -1.73
N VAL A 96 -1.26 17.13 -2.38
CA VAL A 96 -1.73 15.92 -1.72
C VAL A 96 -0.64 15.64 -0.69
N SER A 97 -0.66 16.44 0.37
CA SER A 97 0.15 16.28 1.55
C SER A 97 -0.43 15.03 2.16
N PHE A 98 0.16 13.91 1.78
CA PHE A 98 -0.13 12.64 2.41
C PHE A 98 0.24 12.83 3.88
N ASP A 99 -0.77 13.04 4.69
CA ASP A 99 -0.60 13.14 6.13
C ASP A 99 -0.19 11.76 6.63
N LEU A 100 1.12 11.53 6.65
CA LEU A 100 1.73 10.27 7.08
C LEU A 100 1.25 9.90 8.49
N ASN A 101 0.88 10.87 9.33
CA ASN A 101 0.32 10.58 10.64
C ASN A 101 -1.09 10.01 10.55
N LYS A 102 -1.94 10.51 9.64
CA LYS A 102 -3.26 9.92 9.37
C LYS A 102 -3.14 8.53 8.75
N ILE A 103 -2.22 8.33 7.82
CA ILE A 103 -1.94 7.01 7.22
C ILE A 103 -1.48 6.04 8.29
N LYS A 104 -0.47 6.42 9.09
CA LYS A 104 0.03 5.62 10.21
C LYS A 104 -1.07 5.28 11.20
N LYS A 105 -1.92 6.25 11.55
CA LYS A 105 -3.06 6.04 12.45
C LYS A 105 -4.05 5.03 11.85
N GLY A 106 -4.42 5.20 10.58
CA GLY A 106 -5.33 4.28 9.88
C GLY A 106 -4.77 2.86 9.81
N LEU A 107 -3.51 2.71 9.39
CA LEU A 107 -2.81 1.42 9.35
C LEU A 107 -2.73 0.77 10.74
N SER A 108 -2.43 1.56 11.78
CA SER A 108 -2.37 1.07 13.16
C SER A 108 -3.74 0.60 13.66
N GLN A 109 -4.83 1.28 13.28
CA GLN A 109 -6.19 0.89 13.63
C GLN A 109 -6.60 -0.40 12.89
N MET A 110 -6.24 -0.52 11.61
CA MET A 110 -6.60 -1.68 10.79
C MET A 110 -5.97 -2.98 11.29
N VAL A 111 -4.76 -2.90 11.83
CA VAL A 111 -4.03 -4.07 12.36
C VAL A 111 -4.18 -4.24 13.86
N ASP A 112 -5.00 -3.42 14.55
CA ASP A 112 -5.12 -3.48 16.00
C ASP A 112 -5.78 -4.78 16.46
N ILE A 113 -4.98 -5.68 17.03
CA ILE A 113 -5.44 -6.93 17.66
C ILE A 113 -5.39 -6.88 19.19
N THR A 114 -5.20 -5.69 19.78
CA THR A 114 -5.16 -5.54 21.25
C THR A 114 -6.53 -5.74 21.91
N ALA A 115 -7.61 -5.61 21.12
CA ALA A 115 -8.96 -5.88 21.57
C ALA A 115 -9.18 -7.39 21.80
N PRO A 116 -9.99 -7.79 22.79
CA PRO A 116 -10.31 -9.20 23.06
C PRO A 116 -10.96 -9.93 21.87
N ARG A 117 -11.56 -9.17 20.95
CA ARG A 117 -12.21 -9.65 19.74
C ARG A 117 -11.51 -9.06 18.52
N ILE A 118 -11.06 -9.93 17.63
CA ILE A 118 -10.50 -9.57 16.33
C ILE A 118 -11.64 -9.06 15.43
N SER A 119 -11.38 -8.03 14.63
CA SER A 119 -12.39 -7.49 13.69
C SER A 119 -12.78 -8.53 12.64
N GLU A 120 -14.04 -8.52 12.22
CA GLU A 120 -14.53 -9.44 11.19
C GLU A 120 -13.81 -9.21 9.85
N GLU A 121 -13.47 -7.96 9.53
CA GLU A 121 -12.68 -7.60 8.35
C GLU A 121 -11.30 -8.28 8.32
N LEU A 122 -10.60 -8.37 9.45
CA LEU A 122 -9.32 -9.09 9.53
C LEU A 122 -9.50 -10.60 9.40
N ILE A 123 -10.60 -11.14 9.90
CA ILE A 123 -10.90 -12.57 9.75
C ILE A 123 -11.20 -12.88 8.28
N ASP A 124 -12.06 -12.09 7.66
CA ASP A 124 -12.50 -12.26 6.28
C ASP A 124 -11.37 -12.03 5.26
N GLU A 125 -10.34 -11.26 5.60
CA GLU A 125 -9.19 -11.03 4.72
C GLU A 125 -8.12 -12.13 4.86
N PHE A 126 -7.89 -12.63 6.08
CA PHE A 126 -6.72 -13.49 6.34
C PHE A 126 -7.05 -14.96 6.65
N VAL A 127 -8.30 -15.31 6.96
CA VAL A 127 -8.71 -16.69 7.26
C VAL A 127 -9.43 -17.28 6.07
N GLU A 128 -8.74 -18.15 5.31
CA GLU A 128 -9.34 -18.82 4.15
C GLU A 128 -10.34 -19.90 4.56
N ALA A 129 -9.99 -20.71 5.57
CA ALA A 129 -10.84 -21.79 6.05
C ALA A 129 -10.50 -22.22 7.48
N VAL A 130 -11.53 -22.68 8.20
CA VAL A 130 -11.39 -23.38 9.48
C VAL A 130 -12.10 -24.73 9.36
N THR A 131 -11.33 -25.80 9.41
CA THR A 131 -11.84 -27.16 9.26
C THR A 131 -11.80 -27.87 10.61
N PRO A 132 -12.97 -28.22 11.19
CA PRO A 132 -13.02 -29.10 12.34
C PRO A 132 -12.60 -30.50 11.93
N VAL A 133 -11.73 -31.10 12.72
CA VAL A 133 -11.28 -32.49 12.63
C VAL A 133 -11.86 -33.23 13.86
N GLU A 134 -11.56 -34.52 13.98
CA GLU A 134 -11.98 -35.32 15.13
C GLU A 134 -11.31 -34.87 16.44
N ASN A 135 -11.90 -35.25 17.57
CA ASN A 135 -11.34 -35.07 18.92
C ASN A 135 -11.00 -33.62 19.30
N HIS A 136 -11.90 -32.68 18.99
CA HIS A 136 -11.73 -31.25 19.32
C HIS A 136 -10.48 -30.61 18.68
N HIS A 137 -10.05 -31.16 17.56
CA HIS A 137 -8.95 -30.62 16.78
C HIS A 137 -9.49 -29.71 15.66
N TYR A 138 -8.90 -28.54 15.50
CA TYR A 138 -9.25 -27.56 14.48
C TYR A 138 -8.02 -27.21 13.65
N ARG A 139 -8.16 -27.23 12.32
CA ARG A 139 -7.12 -26.78 11.40
C ARG A 139 -7.54 -25.48 10.75
N TRP A 140 -6.63 -24.52 10.74
CA TRP A 140 -6.84 -23.18 10.21
C TRP A 140 -5.94 -22.97 9.00
N LYS A 141 -6.51 -22.48 7.90
CA LYS A 141 -5.76 -21.99 6.75
C LYS A 141 -5.77 -20.47 6.77
N MET A 142 -4.58 -19.88 6.88
CA MET A 142 -4.38 -18.45 6.76
C MET A 142 -3.83 -18.13 5.36
N THR A 143 -4.21 -16.99 4.82
CA THR A 143 -3.79 -16.55 3.48
C THR A 143 -3.39 -15.07 3.53
N PHE A 144 -2.24 -14.74 2.92
CA PHE A 144 -1.72 -13.37 2.80
C PHE A 144 -1.71 -12.89 1.34
N GLY A 145 -2.46 -13.57 0.47
CA GLY A 145 -2.58 -13.30 -0.96
C GLY A 145 -4.03 -13.47 -1.40
N GLU A 146 -4.25 -13.78 -2.67
CA GLU A 146 -5.62 -13.93 -3.19
C GLU A 146 -6.35 -15.10 -2.53
N MET A 147 -7.56 -14.83 -2.04
CA MET A 147 -8.45 -15.85 -1.49
C MET A 147 -8.92 -16.81 -2.59
N LYS A 148 -8.64 -18.09 -2.39
CA LYS A 148 -9.08 -19.15 -3.29
C LYS A 148 -10.54 -19.50 -3.03
N SER A 149 -11.29 -19.74 -4.11
CA SER A 149 -12.72 -20.06 -4.04
C SER A 149 -13.02 -21.47 -4.56
N GLY A 150 -14.06 -22.09 -4.00
CA GLY A 150 -14.53 -23.40 -4.44
C GLY A 150 -13.48 -24.51 -4.34
N GLN A 151 -13.18 -25.16 -5.47
CA GLN A 151 -12.28 -26.32 -5.56
C GLN A 151 -10.79 -25.97 -5.42
N GLU A 152 -10.43 -24.69 -5.49
CA GLU A 152 -9.04 -24.24 -5.33
C GLU A 152 -8.62 -24.10 -3.86
N ARG A 153 -9.57 -24.23 -2.92
CA ARG A 153 -9.33 -24.10 -1.48
C ARG A 153 -8.38 -25.18 -0.98
N TYR A 154 -7.54 -24.81 -0.04
CA TYR A 154 -6.57 -25.72 0.55
C TYR A 154 -7.26 -26.88 1.29
N ASN A 155 -6.89 -28.12 0.96
CA ASN A 155 -7.43 -29.30 1.63
C ASN A 155 -6.80 -29.48 3.02
N LEU A 156 -7.48 -28.99 4.06
CA LEU A 156 -7.04 -29.13 5.44
C LEU A 156 -7.24 -30.54 6.03
N MET A 157 -7.92 -31.47 5.35
CA MET A 157 -8.03 -32.85 5.83
C MET A 157 -6.72 -33.62 5.67
N GLU A 158 -6.01 -33.35 4.57
CA GLU A 158 -4.73 -33.94 4.22
C GLU A 158 -3.73 -32.83 3.84
N PRO A 159 -3.25 -32.05 4.82
CA PRO A 159 -2.33 -30.95 4.55
C PRO A 159 -1.00 -31.48 4.01
N GLU A 160 -0.52 -30.90 2.91
CA GLU A 160 0.75 -31.25 2.27
C GLU A 160 1.97 -30.74 3.07
N ASN A 161 1.79 -29.63 3.79
CA ASN A 161 2.84 -28.94 4.53
C ASN A 161 2.68 -29.14 6.04
N SER A 162 3.76 -29.00 6.79
CA SER A 162 3.70 -28.94 8.26
C SER A 162 3.03 -27.65 8.74
N PRO A 163 2.30 -27.68 9.86
CA PRO A 163 1.71 -26.46 10.41
C PRO A 163 2.79 -25.46 10.81
N VAL A 164 2.54 -24.18 10.56
CA VAL A 164 3.40 -23.07 11.01
C VAL A 164 3.23 -22.78 12.50
N LEU A 165 2.08 -23.17 13.06
CA LEU A 165 1.79 -23.03 14.47
C LEU A 165 0.90 -24.19 14.94
N SER A 166 1.22 -24.73 16.12
CA SER A 166 0.39 -25.71 16.81
C SER A 166 0.32 -25.37 18.30
N PHE A 167 -0.89 -25.34 18.86
CA PHE A 167 -1.11 -25.06 20.28
C PHE A 167 -2.40 -25.70 20.77
N THR A 168 -2.55 -25.74 22.09
CA THR A 168 -3.73 -26.29 22.77
C THR A 168 -4.41 -25.17 23.56
N VAL A 169 -5.73 -25.06 23.41
CA VAL A 169 -6.56 -24.21 24.26
C VAL A 169 -7.07 -25.07 25.40
N ASP A 170 -6.40 -24.95 26.54
CA ASP A 170 -6.77 -25.65 27.76
C ASP A 170 -7.90 -24.95 28.51
N PHE A 171 -8.38 -25.59 29.57
CA PHE A 171 -9.45 -25.05 30.41
C PHE A 171 -9.12 -23.65 30.96
N GLU A 172 -7.89 -23.42 31.43
CA GLU A 172 -7.52 -22.17 32.06
C GLU A 172 -7.46 -21.03 31.04
N THR A 173 -6.89 -21.28 29.86
CA THR A 173 -6.88 -20.35 28.72
C THR A 173 -8.31 -20.00 28.29
N ALA A 174 -9.17 -21.01 28.14
CA ALA A 174 -10.57 -20.80 27.80
C ALA A 174 -11.31 -20.01 28.90
N ARG A 175 -11.02 -20.28 30.17
CA ARG A 175 -11.63 -19.57 31.30
C ARG A 175 -11.22 -18.11 31.34
N GLN A 176 -9.94 -17.80 31.15
CA GLN A 176 -9.42 -16.44 31.12
C GLN A 176 -10.04 -15.64 29.97
N TYR A 177 -10.10 -16.22 28.77
CA TYR A 177 -10.79 -15.60 27.63
C TYR A 177 -12.26 -15.30 27.94
N ARG A 178 -12.97 -16.23 28.59
CA ARG A 178 -14.37 -16.02 28.98
C ARG A 178 -14.53 -14.88 29.99
N MET A 179 -13.63 -14.80 30.99
CA MET A 179 -13.64 -13.72 31.98
C MET A 179 -13.37 -12.35 31.36
N SER A 180 -12.38 -12.24 30.48
CA SER A 180 -12.05 -10.97 29.82
C SER A 180 -13.15 -10.47 28.88
N ASN A 181 -13.98 -11.37 28.34
CA ASN A 181 -15.09 -11.06 27.44
C ASN A 181 -16.46 -10.97 28.15
N GLY A 182 -16.51 -10.99 29.49
CA GLY A 182 -17.76 -10.87 30.24
C GLY A 182 -18.75 -12.04 30.07
N LEU A 183 -18.26 -13.22 29.65
CA LEU A 183 -19.09 -14.41 29.48
C LEU A 183 -19.49 -15.02 30.84
N PRO A 184 -20.61 -15.78 30.90
CA PRO A 184 -21.11 -16.33 32.16
C PRO A 184 -20.08 -17.18 32.90
N ALA A 185 -20.00 -16.99 34.23
CA ALA A 185 -19.09 -17.71 35.13
C ALA A 185 -19.39 -19.21 35.27
N GLN A 186 -20.50 -19.69 34.70
CA GLN A 186 -20.87 -21.10 34.66
C GLN A 186 -20.02 -21.85 33.62
N PHE A 187 -18.72 -21.96 33.90
CA PHE A 187 -17.74 -22.68 33.09
C PHE A 187 -16.99 -23.66 33.99
N ARG A 188 -17.27 -24.96 33.83
CA ARG A 188 -16.76 -26.01 34.71
C ARG A 188 -15.73 -26.85 33.97
N GLN A 189 -14.61 -27.12 34.64
CA GLN A 189 -13.52 -27.92 34.09
C GLN A 189 -13.96 -29.31 33.61
N ARG A 190 -14.88 -29.97 34.34
CA ARG A 190 -15.41 -31.29 33.97
C ARG A 190 -16.22 -31.31 32.67
N GLY A 191 -16.67 -30.16 32.18
CA GLY A 191 -17.41 -30.03 30.92
C GLY A 191 -16.56 -29.49 29.78
N TRP A 192 -15.24 -29.37 29.97
CA TRP A 192 -14.32 -28.87 28.97
C TRP A 192 -13.48 -30.01 28.41
N THR A 193 -13.31 -30.01 27.10
CA THR A 193 -12.30 -30.81 26.41
C THR A 193 -11.35 -29.83 25.74
N ASP A 194 -10.05 -30.03 25.94
CA ASP A 194 -9.02 -29.16 25.38
C ASP A 194 -9.09 -29.15 23.85
N LEU A 195 -8.99 -27.96 23.26
CA LEU A 195 -9.02 -27.80 21.82
C LEU A 195 -7.61 -27.82 21.28
N ASN A 196 -7.34 -28.65 20.29
CA ASN A 196 -6.07 -28.63 19.58
C ASN A 196 -6.21 -27.78 18.32
N VAL A 197 -5.26 -26.89 18.08
CA VAL A 197 -5.30 -25.99 16.93
C VAL A 197 -3.99 -26.08 16.17
N GLU A 198 -4.09 -26.37 14.87
CA GLU A 198 -3.00 -26.30 13.91
C GLU A 198 -3.28 -25.21 12.88
N VAL A 199 -2.27 -24.43 12.54
CA VAL A 199 -2.38 -23.32 11.59
C VAL A 199 -1.43 -23.56 10.43
N TYR A 200 -1.94 -23.37 9.21
CA TYR A 200 -1.27 -23.57 7.94
C TYR A 200 -1.30 -22.27 7.11
N LEU A 201 -0.25 -22.06 6.31
CA LEU A 201 -0.13 -20.95 5.34
C LEU A 201 -0.23 -21.45 3.91
#